data_AF-A0A3B9GJF9-F1
#
_entry.id   AF-A0A3B9GJF9-F1
#
_cell.length_a   1.000
_cell.length_b   1.000
_cell.length_c   1.000
_cell.angle_alpha   90.00
_cell.angle_beta   90.00
_cell.angle_gamma   90.00
#
_symmetry.space_group_name_H-M   'P 1'
#
loop_
_entity.id
_entity.type
_entity.pdbx_description
1 polymer ?
#
loop_
_entity_poly.entity_id
_entity_poly.type
_entity_poly.pdbx_seq_one_letter_code
_entity_poly.pdbx_strand_id
1 'polypeptide(L)'
;TYMRTDSVRISDLALHELRDYLGKHYPAELPAEPVAYATDKKAQDAHEAIRPTMLDYSPDAMKEHLNKDQLKLYTIIWERFVASQMNPARVRSSAMDVTAGQAMFRVNASRVVEKGFYKVIKLLATKEDKDSILPDLSVGEELKLEGYRPEQHFTQGPSRFTDASIIKMLEEKGIGRPSTYAPIISVLLERYYVTRENRQLVPTTLGRMINEILVESFPNVVDAGFTAGMENMLDEVEESKRDWVVALKEFYGPFKSRIDEIMETLQSFRGSLDEATDKVCEKCGKPMVKKLGRFGFFLACTGFPECRNTKSIALARCPRPDCTGEIVARRKATGKGREFYGCSRYPECDFITYYKPTNSYCPKCSWFLVERFDKKKGSYKACINPACDYLHSQEDEHVADD
;
A
#
# COMPACT_ATOMS: atom_id res chain seq x y z
N THR A 1 -4.42 21.41 -14.17
CA THR A 1 -5.84 21.65 -13.82
C THR A 1 -6.08 21.12 -12.42
N TYR A 2 -7.31 21.23 -11.90
CA TYR A 2 -7.65 20.76 -10.55
C TYR A 2 -7.41 19.25 -10.40
N MET A 3 -6.85 18.82 -9.28
CA MET A 3 -6.32 17.47 -9.07
C MET A 3 -7.32 16.47 -8.46
N ARG A 4 -8.52 16.94 -8.08
CA ARG A 4 -9.60 16.08 -7.57
C ARG A 4 -10.68 16.01 -8.62
N THR A 5 -10.55 15.01 -9.47
CA THR A 5 -11.48 14.75 -10.56
C THR A 5 -11.50 13.27 -10.84
N ASP A 6 -12.67 12.80 -11.26
CA ASP A 6 -13.00 11.47 -11.80
C ASP A 6 -13.21 11.53 -13.32
N SER A 7 -13.00 12.71 -13.93
CA SER A 7 -13.19 12.93 -15.35
C SER A 7 -11.91 12.74 -16.14
N VAL A 8 -12.03 12.11 -17.31
CA VAL A 8 -10.98 12.03 -18.33
C VAL A 8 -11.22 13.03 -19.47
N ARG A 9 -12.24 13.89 -19.35
CA ARG A 9 -12.64 14.87 -20.35
C ARG A 9 -11.55 15.92 -20.53
N ILE A 10 -11.28 16.29 -21.78
CA ILE A 10 -10.40 17.39 -22.17
C ILE A 10 -11.31 18.42 -22.85
N SER A 11 -11.19 19.71 -22.50
CA SER A 11 -11.95 20.76 -23.19
C SER A 11 -11.50 20.90 -24.65
N ASP A 12 -12.43 21.35 -25.50
CA ASP A 12 -12.16 21.58 -26.93
C ASP A 12 -10.97 22.52 -27.16
N LEU A 13 -10.84 23.56 -26.33
CA LEU A 13 -9.69 24.47 -26.36
C LEU A 13 -8.37 23.73 -26.11
N ALA A 14 -8.28 22.96 -25.03
CA ALA A 14 -7.07 22.24 -24.67
C ALA A 14 -6.74 21.11 -25.65
N LEU A 15 -7.76 20.49 -26.23
CA LEU A 15 -7.62 19.49 -27.28
C LEU A 15 -7.06 20.12 -28.57
N HIS A 16 -7.58 21.28 -28.96
CA HIS A 16 -7.07 22.03 -30.11
C HIS A 16 -5.61 22.44 -29.90
N GLU A 17 -5.28 23.04 -28.75
CA GLU A 17 -3.90 23.41 -28.39
C GLU A 17 -2.96 22.20 -28.41
N LEU A 18 -3.41 21.04 -27.91
CA LEU A 18 -2.62 19.81 -27.92
C LEU A 18 -2.38 19.29 -29.34
N ARG A 19 -3.39 19.32 -30.20
CA ARG A 19 -3.24 18.90 -31.60
C ARG A 19 -2.31 19.83 -32.36
N ASP A 20 -2.37 21.14 -32.12
CA ASP A 20 -1.43 22.11 -32.70
C ASP A 20 0.01 21.86 -32.23
N TYR A 21 0.20 21.60 -30.93
CA TYR A 21 1.50 21.24 -30.37
C TYR A 21 2.05 19.96 -31.01
N LEU A 22 1.22 18.91 -31.11
CA LEU A 22 1.60 17.66 -31.76
C LEU A 22 1.90 17.85 -33.26
N GLY A 23 1.14 18.66 -33.97
CA GLY A 23 1.41 18.99 -35.37
C GLY A 23 2.76 19.68 -35.58
N LYS A 24 3.17 20.53 -34.64
CA LYS A 24 4.47 21.22 -34.68
C LYS A 24 5.65 20.33 -34.28
N HIS A 25 5.50 19.54 -33.21
CA HIS A 25 6.62 18.81 -32.59
C HIS A 25 6.68 17.33 -32.96
N TYR A 26 5.53 16.70 -33.24
CA TYR A 26 5.39 15.27 -33.51
C TYR A 26 4.40 14.97 -34.66
N PRO A 27 4.54 15.58 -35.86
CA PRO A 27 3.54 15.50 -36.92
C PRO A 27 3.23 14.07 -37.36
N ALA A 28 4.23 13.18 -37.36
CA ALA A 28 4.05 11.77 -37.71
C ALA A 28 3.23 10.97 -36.68
N GLU A 29 3.12 11.46 -35.45
CA GLU A 29 2.40 10.78 -34.37
C GLU A 29 1.04 11.42 -34.08
N LEU A 30 0.62 12.41 -34.86
CA LEU A 30 -0.70 13.04 -34.73
C LEU A 30 -1.77 12.17 -35.42
N PRO A 31 -2.76 11.62 -34.69
CA PRO A 31 -3.88 10.92 -35.31
C PRO A 31 -4.77 11.88 -36.10
N ALA A 32 -5.35 11.36 -37.18
CA ALA A 32 -6.25 12.12 -38.06
C ALA A 32 -7.40 12.76 -37.27
N GLU A 33 -8.05 11.98 -36.42
CA GLU A 33 -9.12 12.43 -35.52
C GLU A 33 -8.65 12.46 -34.06
N PRO A 34 -9.26 13.29 -33.20
CA PRO A 34 -9.04 13.25 -31.76
C PRO A 34 -9.33 11.88 -31.14
N VAL A 35 -8.52 11.47 -30.17
CA VAL A 35 -8.73 10.23 -29.41
C VAL A 35 -9.76 10.51 -28.31
N ALA A 36 -10.91 9.83 -28.37
CA ALA A 36 -11.94 9.93 -27.36
C ALA A 36 -11.71 8.92 -26.21
N TYR A 37 -11.87 9.38 -24.98
CA TYR A 37 -11.82 8.54 -23.78
C TYR A 37 -13.18 8.57 -23.09
N ALA A 38 -13.74 7.39 -22.82
CA ALA A 38 -15.01 7.29 -22.10
C ALA A 38 -14.81 7.68 -20.62
N THR A 39 -15.64 8.60 -20.14
CA THR A 39 -15.85 8.83 -18.71
C THR A 39 -16.78 7.75 -18.16
N ASP A 40 -16.57 7.38 -16.90
CA ASP A 40 -17.45 6.45 -16.22
C ASP A 40 -18.85 7.07 -16.08
N LYS A 41 -19.93 6.27 -16.22
CA LYS A 41 -21.32 6.79 -16.19
C LYS A 41 -21.71 7.46 -14.85
N LYS A 42 -20.90 7.26 -13.81
CA LYS A 42 -21.06 7.81 -12.46
C LYS A 42 -20.14 9.02 -12.19
N ALA A 43 -19.30 9.41 -13.14
CA ALA A 43 -18.37 10.50 -12.95
C ALA A 43 -19.08 11.86 -12.99
N GLN A 44 -18.65 12.79 -12.15
CA GLN A 44 -19.17 14.16 -12.13
C GLN A 44 -18.70 14.92 -13.39
N ASP A 45 -19.49 14.85 -14.46
CA ASP A 45 -19.16 15.24 -15.85
C ASP A 45 -18.87 16.75 -16.08
N ALA A 46 -19.01 17.58 -15.05
CA ALA A 46 -18.64 19.00 -15.12
C ALA A 46 -17.11 19.25 -15.08
N HIS A 47 -16.32 18.25 -14.67
CA HIS A 47 -14.89 18.41 -14.45
C HIS A 47 -14.04 18.01 -15.67
N GLU A 48 -12.78 18.49 -15.70
CA GLU A 48 -11.78 18.11 -16.69
C GLU A 48 -10.70 17.21 -16.07
N ALA A 49 -10.04 16.42 -16.92
CA ALA A 49 -8.86 15.64 -16.57
C ALA A 49 -7.74 16.47 -15.95
N ILE A 50 -6.88 15.80 -15.18
CA ILE A 50 -5.64 16.38 -14.66
C ILE A 50 -4.64 16.52 -15.82
N ARG A 51 -4.39 17.76 -16.24
CA ARG A 51 -3.50 18.10 -17.36
C ARG A 51 -2.69 19.37 -17.08
N PRO A 52 -1.59 19.62 -17.83
CA PRO A 52 -0.96 20.93 -17.87
C PRO A 52 -1.95 22.02 -18.23
N THR A 53 -1.76 23.22 -17.67
CA THR A 53 -2.55 24.40 -18.04
C THR A 53 -2.13 24.96 -19.39
N MET A 54 -0.84 24.87 -19.72
CA MET A 54 -0.25 25.26 -21.00
C MET A 54 0.80 24.22 -21.41
N LEU A 55 0.91 23.93 -22.72
CA LEU A 55 1.83 22.92 -23.25
C LEU A 55 3.27 23.40 -23.39
N ASP A 56 3.46 24.71 -23.56
CA ASP A 56 4.79 25.35 -23.63
C ASP A 56 5.57 25.21 -22.31
N TYR A 57 4.86 24.96 -21.21
CA TYR A 57 5.46 24.59 -19.93
C TYR A 57 5.89 23.12 -19.94
N SER A 58 6.77 22.75 -20.86
CA SER A 58 7.33 21.40 -20.91
C SER A 58 8.05 21.05 -19.60
N PRO A 59 8.20 19.76 -19.25
CA PRO A 59 8.98 19.35 -18.10
C PRO A 59 10.39 19.93 -18.05
N ASP A 60 11.04 20.07 -19.22
CA ASP A 60 12.37 20.66 -19.33
C ASP A 60 12.35 22.16 -19.01
N ALA A 61 11.31 22.89 -19.44
CA ALA A 61 11.13 24.32 -19.12
C ALA A 61 10.82 24.56 -17.64
N MET A 62 10.10 23.63 -16.99
CA MET A 62 9.69 23.75 -15.58
C MET A 62 10.75 23.29 -14.58
N LYS A 63 11.87 22.74 -15.06
CA LYS A 63 12.91 22.10 -14.23
C LYS A 63 13.52 23.04 -13.18
N GLU A 64 13.71 24.31 -13.51
CA GLU A 64 14.29 25.32 -12.62
C GLU A 64 13.25 25.94 -11.67
N HIS A 65 11.95 25.69 -11.90
CA HIS A 65 10.84 26.27 -11.14
C HIS A 65 10.20 25.30 -10.15
N LEU A 66 10.46 24.00 -10.30
CA LEU A 66 9.86 22.94 -9.51
C LEU A 66 10.91 22.18 -8.71
N ASN A 67 10.56 21.78 -7.49
CA ASN A 67 11.40 20.83 -6.76
C ASN A 67 11.37 19.45 -7.42
N LYS A 68 12.28 18.56 -7.00
CA LYS A 68 12.45 17.22 -7.61
C LYS A 68 11.17 16.39 -7.66
N ASP A 69 10.33 16.43 -6.62
CA ASP A 69 9.13 15.61 -6.54
C ASP A 69 7.97 16.24 -7.32
N GLN A 70 7.84 17.58 -7.26
CA GLN A 70 6.91 18.34 -8.09
C GLN A 70 7.20 18.14 -9.58
N LEU A 71 8.47 18.24 -9.98
CA LEU A 71 8.89 18.05 -11.37
C LEU A 71 8.56 16.66 -11.87
N LYS A 72 8.81 15.61 -11.07
CA LYS A 72 8.46 14.24 -11.44
C LYS A 72 6.96 14.05 -11.62
N LEU A 73 6.15 14.55 -10.68
CA LEU A 73 4.69 14.45 -10.79
C LEU A 73 4.18 15.22 -12.00
N TYR A 74 4.67 16.44 -12.21
CA TYR A 74 4.33 17.26 -13.36
C TYR A 74 4.71 16.59 -14.68
N THR A 75 5.91 16.00 -14.75
CA THR A 75 6.38 15.24 -15.92
C THR A 75 5.43 14.09 -16.24
N ILE A 76 5.02 13.30 -15.24
CA ILE A 76 4.07 12.19 -15.45
C ILE A 76 2.72 12.70 -15.97
N ILE A 77 2.21 13.81 -15.42
CA ILE A 77 0.95 14.45 -15.88
C ILE A 77 1.09 14.91 -17.34
N TRP A 78 2.20 15.60 -17.66
CA TRP A 78 2.47 16.11 -19.00
C TRP A 78 2.62 14.96 -20.01
N GLU A 79 3.42 13.94 -19.68
CA GLU A 79 3.63 12.77 -20.52
C GLU A 79 2.31 12.06 -20.81
N ARG A 80 1.48 11.81 -19.78
CA ARG A 80 0.18 11.14 -19.94
C ARG A 80 -0.77 11.97 -20.80
N PHE A 81 -0.84 13.29 -20.58
CA PHE A 81 -1.73 14.17 -21.33
C PHE A 81 -1.34 14.21 -22.81
N VAL A 82 -0.06 14.43 -23.13
CA VAL A 82 0.40 14.52 -24.51
C VAL A 82 0.28 13.15 -25.21
N ALA A 83 0.69 12.07 -24.55
CA ALA A 83 0.58 10.70 -25.07
C ALA A 83 -0.87 10.30 -25.38
N SER A 84 -1.85 10.84 -24.64
CA SER A 84 -3.27 10.51 -24.83
C SER A 84 -3.82 10.89 -26.21
N GLN A 85 -3.19 11.83 -26.91
CA GLN A 85 -3.63 12.27 -28.24
C GLN A 85 -2.61 11.91 -29.33
N MET A 86 -1.73 10.93 -29.08
CA MET A 86 -0.76 10.43 -30.06
C MET A 86 -1.17 9.08 -30.64
N ASN A 87 -0.65 8.75 -31.82
CA ASN A 87 -0.83 7.45 -32.46
C ASN A 87 -0.38 6.29 -31.54
N PRO A 88 -1.08 5.14 -31.55
CA PRO A 88 -0.63 3.94 -30.86
C PRO A 88 0.75 3.50 -31.31
N ALA A 89 1.53 2.94 -30.39
CA ALA A 89 2.75 2.24 -30.75
C ALA A 89 2.44 0.96 -31.53
N ARG A 90 3.26 0.62 -32.52
CA ARG A 90 3.20 -0.67 -33.22
C ARG A 90 4.32 -1.57 -32.74
N VAL A 91 3.95 -2.73 -32.22
CA VAL A 91 4.87 -3.73 -31.70
C VAL A 91 4.80 -4.97 -32.59
N ARG A 92 5.96 -5.52 -32.93
CA ARG A 92 6.08 -6.85 -33.53
C ARG A 92 6.35 -7.85 -32.43
N SER A 93 5.43 -8.78 -32.23
CA SER A 93 5.61 -9.93 -31.34
C SER A 93 6.01 -11.16 -32.16
N SER A 94 6.92 -11.95 -31.65
CA SER A 94 7.40 -13.18 -32.27
C SER A 94 7.51 -14.25 -31.20
N ALA A 95 7.03 -15.45 -31.53
CA ALA A 95 7.13 -16.62 -30.67
C ALA A 95 7.87 -17.71 -31.44
N MET A 96 8.83 -18.35 -30.77
CA MET A 96 9.58 -19.48 -31.30
C MET A 96 9.35 -20.69 -30.42
N ASP A 97 8.91 -21.78 -31.05
CA ASP A 97 8.81 -23.09 -30.42
C ASP A 97 10.02 -23.93 -30.82
N VAL A 98 10.74 -24.44 -29.83
CA VAL A 98 11.92 -25.29 -30.00
C VAL A 98 11.58 -26.68 -29.46
N THR A 99 11.61 -27.67 -30.36
CA THR A 99 11.41 -29.07 -29.98
C THR A 99 12.75 -29.70 -29.60
N ALA A 100 12.79 -30.37 -28.45
CA ALA A 100 13.94 -31.16 -28.00
C ALA A 100 13.45 -32.51 -27.45
N GLY A 101 13.58 -33.56 -28.27
CA GLY A 101 12.99 -34.87 -27.97
C GLY A 101 11.47 -34.78 -27.88
N GLN A 102 10.91 -35.08 -26.70
CA GLN A 102 9.47 -35.00 -26.44
C GLN A 102 9.02 -33.65 -25.84
N ALA A 103 9.96 -32.77 -25.48
CA ALA A 103 9.65 -31.48 -24.87
C ALA A 103 9.51 -30.37 -25.90
N MET A 104 8.68 -29.38 -25.60
CA MET A 104 8.54 -28.14 -26.34
C MET A 104 8.90 -26.96 -25.44
N PHE A 105 9.85 -26.15 -25.88
CA PHE A 105 10.24 -24.90 -25.22
C PHE A 105 9.71 -23.73 -26.04
N ARG A 106 9.18 -22.70 -25.39
CA ARG A 106 8.68 -21.49 -26.05
C ARG A 106 9.46 -20.27 -25.62
N VAL A 107 9.90 -19.49 -26.60
CA VAL A 107 10.52 -18.18 -26.38
C VAL A 107 9.65 -17.12 -27.03
N ASN A 108 9.26 -16.11 -26.26
CA ASN A 108 8.52 -14.95 -26.77
C ASN A 108 9.45 -13.75 -26.81
N ALA A 109 9.35 -12.96 -27.87
CA ALA A 109 9.99 -11.66 -27.96
C ALA A 109 9.04 -10.63 -28.55
N SER A 110 9.30 -9.37 -28.22
CA SER A 110 8.55 -8.23 -28.69
C SER A 110 9.50 -7.07 -28.97
N ARG A 111 9.27 -6.37 -30.08
CA ARG A 111 10.04 -5.17 -30.44
C ARG A 111 9.11 -4.07 -30.93
N VAL A 112 9.34 -2.85 -30.45
CA VAL A 112 8.65 -1.65 -30.95
C VAL A 112 9.14 -1.32 -32.36
N VAL A 113 8.24 -1.36 -33.34
CA VAL A 113 8.50 -1.00 -34.74
C VAL A 113 8.22 0.49 -34.97
N GLU A 114 7.09 0.97 -34.44
CA GLU A 114 6.71 2.39 -34.46
C GLU A 114 6.45 2.84 -33.04
N LYS A 115 7.10 3.92 -32.60
CA LYS A 115 7.05 4.36 -31.20
C LYS A 115 5.69 4.93 -30.81
N GLY A 116 4.96 5.59 -31.71
CA GLY A 116 3.71 6.23 -31.34
C GLY A 116 3.89 7.18 -30.16
N PHE A 117 2.94 7.10 -29.22
CA PHE A 117 2.98 7.80 -27.95
C PHE A 117 4.26 7.54 -27.10
N TYR A 118 5.01 6.45 -27.30
CA TYR A 118 6.28 6.24 -26.57
C TYR A 118 7.35 7.29 -26.89
N LYS A 119 7.18 8.13 -27.92
CA LYS A 119 8.12 9.24 -28.17
C LYS A 119 8.17 10.24 -27.03
N VAL A 120 7.08 10.43 -26.28
CA VAL A 120 7.02 11.40 -25.18
C VAL A 120 7.13 10.76 -23.81
N ILE A 121 6.93 9.44 -23.71
CA ILE A 121 7.01 8.69 -22.45
C ILE A 121 8.48 8.52 -22.02
N LYS A 122 8.86 9.09 -20.87
CA LYS A 122 10.19 8.92 -20.25
C LYS A 122 10.06 8.33 -18.85
N LEU A 123 9.35 9.01 -17.95
CA LEU A 123 9.15 8.54 -16.58
C LEU A 123 8.08 7.46 -16.46
N LEU A 124 7.11 7.46 -17.38
CA LEU A 124 6.06 6.44 -17.45
C LEU A 124 6.51 5.12 -18.11
N ALA A 125 7.73 5.05 -18.65
CA ALA A 125 8.25 3.84 -19.28
C ALA A 125 8.41 2.70 -18.26
N THR A 126 7.88 1.54 -18.60
CA THR A 126 7.95 0.30 -17.81
C THR A 126 9.09 -0.59 -18.31
N LYS A 127 9.43 -1.64 -17.53
CA LYS A 127 10.42 -2.64 -17.96
C LYS A 127 9.92 -3.52 -19.11
N GLU A 128 8.60 -3.64 -19.27
CA GLU A 128 7.96 -4.41 -20.35
C GLU A 128 8.05 -3.69 -21.70
N ASP A 129 8.32 -2.38 -21.68
CA ASP A 129 8.56 -1.57 -22.88
C ASP A 129 9.98 -1.77 -23.47
N LYS A 130 10.75 -2.73 -22.93
CA LYS A 130 12.09 -3.05 -23.45
C LYS A 130 12.00 -4.09 -24.54
N ASP A 131 12.57 -3.75 -25.69
CA ASP A 131 12.72 -4.67 -26.81
C ASP A 131 13.44 -5.95 -26.38
N SER A 132 12.84 -7.07 -26.73
CA SER A 132 13.48 -8.38 -26.77
C SER A 132 13.58 -8.80 -28.23
N ILE A 133 14.73 -9.35 -28.62
CA ILE A 133 15.01 -9.71 -30.01
C ILE A 133 15.24 -11.21 -30.03
N LEU A 134 14.52 -11.91 -30.91
CA LEU A 134 14.89 -13.27 -31.28
C LEU A 134 16.02 -13.22 -32.29
N PRO A 135 16.99 -14.15 -32.21
CA PRO A 135 17.92 -14.35 -33.30
C PRO A 135 17.17 -14.71 -34.58
N ASP A 136 17.70 -14.31 -35.74
CA ASP A 136 17.17 -14.73 -37.03
C ASP A 136 17.42 -16.22 -37.20
N LEU A 137 16.35 -17.02 -37.06
CA LEU A 137 16.36 -18.47 -37.17
C LEU A 137 15.34 -18.92 -38.20
N SER A 138 15.62 -20.01 -38.89
CA SER A 138 14.71 -20.61 -39.87
C SER A 138 13.95 -21.80 -39.29
N VAL A 139 12.75 -22.06 -39.81
CA VAL A 139 11.99 -23.26 -39.44
C VAL A 139 12.77 -24.51 -39.86
N GLY A 140 13.01 -25.40 -38.91
CA GLY A 140 13.79 -26.62 -39.11
C GLY A 140 15.29 -26.48 -38.88
N GLU A 141 15.77 -25.29 -38.48
CA GLU A 141 17.16 -25.10 -38.09
C GLU A 141 17.52 -25.89 -36.83
N GLU A 142 18.64 -26.61 -36.87
CA GLU A 142 19.13 -27.38 -35.73
C GLU A 142 19.87 -26.47 -34.74
N LEU A 143 19.36 -26.40 -33.50
CA LEU A 143 19.94 -25.60 -32.44
C LEU A 143 20.86 -26.45 -31.54
N LYS A 144 22.02 -25.91 -31.19
CA LYS A 144 22.93 -26.53 -30.21
C LYS A 144 22.51 -26.15 -28.78
N LEU A 145 22.32 -27.16 -27.94
CA LEU A 145 22.10 -26.94 -26.50
C LEU A 145 23.40 -26.44 -25.84
N GLU A 146 23.40 -25.21 -25.36
CA GLU A 146 24.52 -24.66 -24.57
C GLU A 146 24.47 -25.08 -23.09
N GLY A 147 23.27 -25.25 -22.53
CA GLY A 147 23.10 -25.67 -21.15
C GLY A 147 21.65 -25.62 -20.69
N TYR A 148 21.39 -26.22 -19.53
CA TYR A 148 20.09 -26.27 -18.89
C TYR A 148 20.19 -25.66 -17.48
N ARG A 149 19.31 -24.70 -17.17
CA ARG A 149 19.28 -23.99 -15.87
C ARG A 149 17.93 -24.25 -15.21
N PRO A 150 17.82 -25.23 -14.30
CA PRO A 150 16.59 -25.43 -13.56
C PRO A 150 16.38 -24.27 -12.58
N GLU A 151 15.18 -23.71 -12.57
CA GLU A 151 14.75 -22.71 -11.59
C GLU A 151 13.57 -23.25 -10.80
N GLN A 152 13.64 -23.13 -9.48
CA GLN A 152 12.53 -23.45 -8.59
C GLN A 152 11.72 -22.19 -8.30
N HIS A 153 10.42 -22.28 -8.50
CA HIS A 153 9.48 -21.21 -8.24
C HIS A 153 8.42 -21.67 -7.23
N PHE A 154 7.92 -20.74 -6.43
CA PHE A 154 6.83 -20.98 -5.47
C PHE A 154 5.60 -20.16 -5.86
N THR A 155 4.41 -20.73 -5.63
CA THR A 155 3.17 -19.98 -5.76
C THR A 155 3.13 -18.89 -4.68
N GLN A 156 2.94 -17.66 -5.10
CA GLN A 156 2.77 -16.54 -4.17
C GLN A 156 1.28 -16.33 -3.90
N GLY A 157 0.95 -16.06 -2.63
CA GLY A 157 -0.40 -15.63 -2.27
C GLY A 157 -0.74 -14.26 -2.88
N PRO A 158 -2.01 -13.83 -2.77
CA PRO A 158 -2.43 -12.51 -3.23
C PRO A 158 -1.55 -11.41 -2.64
N SER A 159 -1.11 -10.49 -3.50
CA SER A 159 -0.32 -9.35 -3.06
C SER A 159 -1.15 -8.46 -2.13
N ARG A 160 -0.53 -7.98 -1.04
CA ARG A 160 -1.14 -6.95 -0.20
C ARG A 160 -1.34 -5.66 -0.98
N PHE A 161 -2.33 -4.88 -0.56
CA PHE A 161 -2.59 -3.59 -1.16
C PHE A 161 -1.46 -2.59 -0.89
N THR A 162 -1.05 -1.85 -1.91
CA THR A 162 -0.39 -0.54 -1.81
C THR A 162 -1.42 0.58 -1.78
N ASP A 163 -0.99 1.82 -1.48
CA ASP A 163 -1.84 3.01 -1.59
C ASP A 163 -2.52 3.10 -2.97
N ALA A 164 -1.81 2.82 -4.07
CA ALA A 164 -2.39 2.89 -5.41
C ALA A 164 -3.42 1.77 -5.67
N SER A 165 -3.11 0.54 -5.29
CA SER A 165 -4.01 -0.60 -5.54
C SER A 165 -5.23 -0.60 -4.62
N ILE A 166 -5.15 -0.04 -3.40
CA ILE A 166 -6.35 0.10 -2.56
C ILE A 166 -7.27 1.19 -3.12
N ILE A 167 -6.73 2.29 -3.63
CA ILE A 167 -7.54 3.34 -4.28
C ILE A 167 -8.26 2.75 -5.49
N LYS A 168 -7.55 2.00 -6.34
CA LYS A 168 -8.15 1.30 -7.47
C LYS A 168 -9.30 0.37 -7.04
N MET A 169 -9.09 -0.41 -5.98
CA MET A 169 -10.14 -1.29 -5.45
C MET A 169 -11.34 -0.51 -4.88
N LEU A 170 -11.10 0.62 -4.20
CA LEU A 170 -12.17 1.49 -3.69
C LEU A 170 -12.99 2.09 -4.84
N GLU A 171 -12.31 2.58 -5.89
CA GLU A 171 -12.92 3.09 -7.12
C GLU A 171 -13.77 2.01 -7.82
N GLU A 172 -13.22 0.80 -8.04
CA GLU A 172 -13.94 -0.34 -8.63
C GLU A 172 -15.18 -0.75 -7.81
N LYS A 173 -15.14 -0.57 -6.48
CA LYS A 173 -16.27 -0.82 -5.58
C LYS A 173 -17.23 0.36 -5.46
N GLY A 174 -16.93 1.52 -6.04
CA GLY A 174 -17.72 2.74 -5.90
C GLY A 174 -17.68 3.35 -4.49
N ILE A 175 -16.64 3.05 -3.71
CA ILE A 175 -16.46 3.53 -2.34
C ILE A 175 -15.48 4.72 -2.36
N GLY A 176 -15.90 5.84 -1.78
CA GLY A 176 -15.13 7.07 -1.79
C GLY A 176 -15.19 7.82 -3.12
N ARG A 177 -14.55 8.99 -3.14
CA ARG A 177 -14.49 9.95 -4.25
C ARG A 177 -13.05 10.49 -4.35
N PRO A 178 -12.68 11.18 -5.45
CA PRO A 178 -11.35 11.81 -5.58
C PRO A 178 -10.94 12.69 -4.40
N SER A 179 -11.92 13.25 -3.68
CA SER A 179 -11.72 14.04 -2.47
C SER A 179 -11.41 13.22 -1.21
N THR A 180 -11.79 11.94 -1.14
CA THR A 180 -11.73 11.11 0.08
C THR A 180 -10.70 9.99 0.03
N TYR A 181 -10.19 9.58 -1.15
CA TYR A 181 -9.21 8.50 -1.26
C TYR A 181 -7.96 8.66 -0.37
N ALA A 182 -7.26 9.79 -0.47
CA ALA A 182 -6.08 10.04 0.35
C ALA A 182 -6.42 10.22 1.85
N PRO A 183 -7.49 10.95 2.23
CA PRO A 183 -7.97 10.98 3.61
C PRO A 183 -8.30 9.62 4.22
N ILE A 184 -8.98 8.71 3.50
CA ILE A 184 -9.31 7.36 3.97
C ILE A 184 -8.04 6.63 4.43
N ILE A 185 -7.03 6.55 3.55
CA ILE A 185 -5.76 5.89 3.85
C ILE A 185 -5.06 6.57 5.03
N SER A 186 -5.03 7.90 5.05
CA SER A 186 -4.38 8.67 6.11
C SER A 186 -5.02 8.41 7.47
N VAL A 187 -6.34 8.40 7.56
CA VAL A 187 -7.08 8.12 8.81
C VAL A 187 -6.81 6.69 9.29
N LEU A 188 -6.85 5.69 8.39
CA LEU A 188 -6.57 4.30 8.77
C LEU A 188 -5.17 4.12 9.38
N LEU A 189 -4.18 4.87 8.87
CA LEU A 189 -2.81 4.87 9.39
C LEU A 189 -2.67 5.65 10.70
N GLU A 190 -3.25 6.85 10.78
CA GLU A 190 -3.23 7.71 11.97
C GLU A 190 -3.92 7.08 13.18
N ARG A 191 -4.95 6.27 12.92
CA ARG A 191 -5.68 5.47 13.91
C ARG A 191 -5.03 4.12 14.20
N TYR A 192 -3.93 3.79 13.51
CA TYR A 192 -3.18 2.54 13.70
C TYR A 192 -4.01 1.27 13.42
N TYR A 193 -4.97 1.35 12.50
CA TYR A 193 -5.69 0.16 11.99
C TYR A 193 -4.88 -0.57 10.93
N VAL A 194 -4.09 0.17 10.16
CA VAL A 194 -3.13 -0.35 9.20
C VAL A 194 -1.77 0.32 9.39
N THR A 195 -0.72 -0.32 8.90
CA THR A 195 0.65 0.24 8.83
C THR A 195 1.21 0.09 7.44
N ARG A 196 2.26 0.87 7.11
CA ARG A 196 3.00 0.72 5.86
C ARG A 196 4.27 -0.09 6.09
N GLU A 197 4.36 -1.25 5.46
CA GLU A 197 5.56 -2.09 5.43
C GLU A 197 5.93 -2.34 3.97
N ASN A 198 7.15 -1.98 3.56
CA ASN A 198 7.60 -2.14 2.17
C ASN A 198 6.62 -1.58 1.10
N ARG A 199 5.98 -0.44 1.40
CA ARG A 199 4.92 0.22 0.58
C ARG A 199 3.58 -0.52 0.50
N GLN A 200 3.42 -1.59 1.25
CA GLN A 200 2.16 -2.32 1.39
C GLN A 200 1.45 -1.93 2.69
N LEU A 201 0.13 -1.92 2.65
CA LEU A 201 -0.76 -1.75 3.79
C LEU A 201 -0.92 -3.09 4.49
N VAL A 202 -0.55 -3.13 5.76
CA VAL A 202 -0.65 -4.31 6.62
C VAL A 202 -1.62 -4.01 7.76
N PRO A 203 -2.70 -4.79 7.93
CA PRO A 203 -3.64 -4.59 9.03
C PRO A 203 -2.95 -4.92 10.36
N THR A 204 -3.12 -4.04 11.34
CA THR A 204 -2.65 -4.27 12.71
C THR A 204 -3.59 -5.20 13.46
N THR A 205 -3.17 -5.71 14.62
CA THR A 205 -4.05 -6.47 15.51
C THR A 205 -5.29 -5.64 15.89
N LEU A 206 -5.11 -4.34 16.18
CA LEU A 206 -6.21 -3.42 16.45
C LEU A 206 -7.16 -3.29 15.26
N GLY A 207 -6.64 -3.12 14.05
CA GLY A 207 -7.47 -3.01 12.85
C GLY A 207 -8.31 -4.26 12.61
N ARG A 208 -7.73 -5.46 12.81
CA ARG A 208 -8.46 -6.73 12.66
C ARG A 208 -9.59 -6.87 13.67
N MET A 209 -9.30 -6.62 14.94
CA MET A 209 -10.29 -6.73 16.01
C MET A 209 -11.43 -5.74 15.84
N ILE A 210 -11.12 -4.48 15.51
CA ILE A 210 -12.16 -3.48 15.24
C ILE A 210 -13.00 -3.88 14.03
N ASN A 211 -12.37 -4.41 12.96
CA ASN A 211 -13.10 -4.91 11.81
C ASN A 211 -14.04 -6.07 12.18
N GLU A 212 -13.58 -7.04 12.96
CA GLU A 212 -14.41 -8.16 13.44
C GLU A 212 -15.62 -7.68 14.23
N ILE A 213 -15.40 -6.79 15.22
CA ILE A 213 -16.47 -6.18 16.01
C ILE A 213 -17.46 -5.45 15.11
N LEU A 214 -16.99 -4.65 14.16
CA LEU A 214 -17.85 -3.87 13.28
C LEU A 214 -18.64 -4.74 12.30
N VAL A 215 -18.06 -5.81 11.75
CA VAL A 215 -18.74 -6.75 10.85
C VAL A 215 -19.83 -7.50 11.58
N GLU A 216 -19.57 -7.95 12.82
CA GLU A 216 -20.57 -8.64 13.63
C GLU A 216 -21.68 -7.69 14.12
N SER A 217 -21.30 -6.49 14.55
CA SER A 217 -22.21 -5.51 15.13
C SER A 217 -23.06 -4.81 14.06
N PHE A 218 -22.46 -4.42 12.93
CA PHE A 218 -23.07 -3.58 11.89
C PHE A 218 -22.90 -4.15 10.48
N PRO A 219 -23.33 -5.40 10.21
CA PRO A 219 -23.07 -6.07 8.93
C PRO A 219 -23.59 -5.28 7.72
N ASN A 220 -24.76 -4.63 7.85
CA ASN A 220 -25.36 -3.85 6.79
C ASN A 220 -24.66 -2.51 6.55
N VAL A 221 -23.99 -1.93 7.56
CA VAL A 221 -23.37 -0.60 7.46
C VAL A 221 -21.95 -0.70 6.89
N VAL A 222 -21.21 -1.74 7.27
CA VAL A 222 -19.84 -1.98 6.80
C VAL A 222 -19.77 -2.79 5.50
N ASP A 223 -20.92 -3.18 4.95
CA ASP A 223 -20.99 -3.78 3.63
C ASP A 223 -20.53 -2.80 2.54
N ALA A 224 -19.78 -3.33 1.58
CA ALA A 224 -19.23 -2.54 0.48
C ALA A 224 -20.34 -1.98 -0.43
N GLY A 225 -21.38 -2.77 -0.70
CA GLY A 225 -22.51 -2.37 -1.53
C GLY A 225 -23.33 -1.27 -0.87
N PHE A 226 -23.60 -1.38 0.43
CA PHE A 226 -24.24 -0.31 1.20
C PHE A 226 -23.43 0.98 1.18
N THR A 227 -22.12 0.89 1.43
CA THR A 227 -21.23 2.07 1.43
C THR A 227 -21.23 2.75 0.06
N ALA A 228 -21.14 1.99 -1.02
CA ALA A 228 -21.23 2.54 -2.37
C ALA A 228 -22.61 3.16 -2.66
N GLY A 229 -23.69 2.57 -2.11
CA GLY A 229 -25.04 3.13 -2.17
C GLY A 229 -25.15 4.49 -1.48
N MET A 230 -24.52 4.64 -0.30
CA MET A 230 -24.47 5.92 0.42
C MET A 230 -23.76 6.99 -0.38
N GLU A 231 -22.66 6.65 -1.06
CA GLU A 231 -21.96 7.61 -1.92
C GLU A 231 -22.83 8.07 -3.10
N ASN A 232 -23.55 7.16 -3.77
CA ASN A 232 -24.49 7.55 -4.85
C ASN A 232 -25.65 8.41 -4.32
N MET A 233 -26.14 8.12 -3.10
CA MET A 233 -27.18 8.94 -2.46
C MET A 233 -26.69 10.38 -2.22
N LEU A 234 -25.42 10.58 -1.87
CA LEU A 234 -24.84 11.91 -1.73
C LEU A 234 -24.71 12.63 -3.08
N ASP A 235 -24.40 11.92 -4.15
CA ASP A 235 -24.42 12.48 -5.50
C ASP A 235 -25.84 12.91 -5.91
N GLU A 236 -26.87 12.11 -5.60
CA GLU A 236 -28.28 12.47 -5.84
C GLU A 236 -28.68 13.75 -5.09
N VAL A 237 -28.14 13.96 -3.89
CA VAL A 237 -28.34 15.20 -3.13
C VAL A 237 -27.66 16.38 -3.80
N GLU A 238 -26.41 16.22 -4.25
CA GLU A 238 -25.65 17.26 -4.98
C GLU A 238 -26.39 17.68 -6.27
N GLU A 239 -26.94 16.71 -7.00
CA GLU A 239 -27.71 16.92 -8.23
C GLU A 239 -29.16 17.39 -7.98
N SER A 240 -29.53 17.65 -6.72
CA SER A 240 -30.89 18.05 -6.30
C SER A 240 -31.99 17.04 -6.69
N LYS A 241 -31.62 15.76 -6.86
CA LYS A 241 -32.55 14.64 -7.11
C LYS A 241 -33.15 14.09 -5.82
N ARG A 242 -32.53 14.37 -4.67
CA ARG A 242 -32.97 13.89 -3.35
C ARG A 242 -32.81 14.94 -2.26
N ASP A 243 -33.78 15.01 -1.35
CA ASP A 243 -33.68 15.85 -0.16
C ASP A 243 -32.71 15.24 0.87
N TRP A 244 -31.73 16.02 1.29
CA TRP A 244 -30.67 15.57 2.18
C TRP A 244 -31.16 15.26 3.60
N VAL A 245 -32.21 15.95 4.08
CA VAL A 245 -32.76 15.74 5.42
C VAL A 245 -33.51 14.41 5.48
N VAL A 246 -34.26 14.10 4.43
CA VAL A 246 -34.93 12.80 4.26
C VAL A 246 -33.90 11.68 4.20
N ALA A 247 -32.87 11.81 3.35
CA ALA A 247 -31.82 10.81 3.23
C ALA A 247 -31.07 10.56 4.56
N LEU A 248 -30.77 11.62 5.31
CA LEU A 248 -30.13 11.50 6.62
C LEU A 248 -31.02 10.79 7.63
N LYS A 249 -32.34 11.06 7.65
CA LYS A 249 -33.28 10.40 8.55
C LYS A 249 -33.40 8.91 8.26
N GLU A 250 -33.44 8.52 6.99
CA GLU A 250 -33.50 7.12 6.57
C GLU A 250 -32.26 6.33 7.02
N PHE A 251 -31.08 6.95 6.98
CA PHE A 251 -29.86 6.35 7.52
C PHE A 251 -29.86 6.32 9.06
N TYR A 252 -30.10 7.47 9.68
CA TYR A 252 -29.85 7.67 11.10
C TYR A 252 -30.79 6.87 12.01
N GLY A 253 -32.07 6.74 11.65
CA GLY A 253 -33.05 6.01 12.45
C GLY A 253 -32.64 4.56 12.73
N PRO A 254 -32.51 3.72 11.69
CA PRO A 254 -32.05 2.33 11.84
C PRO A 254 -30.67 2.22 12.48
N PHE A 255 -29.74 3.10 12.11
CA PHE A 255 -28.40 3.11 12.69
C PHE A 255 -28.42 3.36 14.21
N LYS A 256 -29.22 4.32 14.67
CA LYS A 256 -29.33 4.66 16.09
C LYS A 256 -29.97 3.53 16.90
N SER A 257 -31.05 2.93 16.40
CA SER A 257 -31.67 1.77 17.06
C SER A 257 -30.68 0.62 17.23
N ARG A 258 -29.90 0.34 16.19
CA ARG A 258 -28.87 -0.71 16.25
C ARG A 258 -27.76 -0.37 17.26
N ILE A 259 -27.32 0.88 17.31
CA ILE A 259 -26.35 1.34 18.33
C ILE A 259 -26.88 1.09 19.74
N ASP A 260 -28.17 1.36 19.99
CA ASP A 260 -28.76 1.20 21.32
C ASP A 260 -28.80 -0.29 21.75
N GLU A 261 -29.21 -1.19 20.85
CA GLU A 261 -29.18 -2.65 21.08
C GLU A 261 -27.76 -3.15 21.40
N ILE A 262 -26.78 -2.68 20.62
CA ILE A 262 -25.39 -3.13 20.76
C ILE A 262 -24.77 -2.54 22.02
N MET A 263 -25.07 -1.30 22.39
CA MET A 263 -24.48 -0.68 23.58
C MET A 263 -24.92 -1.37 24.88
N GLU A 264 -26.15 -1.89 24.92
CA GLU A 264 -26.60 -2.75 26.03
C GLU A 264 -25.82 -4.08 26.06
N THR A 265 -25.49 -4.63 24.89
CA THR A 265 -24.75 -5.90 24.76
C THR A 265 -23.24 -5.74 24.99
N LEU A 266 -22.60 -4.68 24.47
CA LEU A 266 -21.16 -4.42 24.55
C LEU A 266 -20.67 -4.01 25.94
N GLN A 267 -21.55 -3.50 26.81
CA GLN A 267 -21.19 -3.30 28.21
C GLN A 267 -20.73 -4.61 28.88
N SER A 268 -21.22 -5.77 28.41
CA SER A 268 -20.78 -7.10 28.87
C SER A 268 -19.40 -7.53 28.34
N PHE A 269 -18.93 -6.94 27.24
CA PHE A 269 -17.63 -7.25 26.60
C PHE A 269 -16.48 -6.37 27.09
N ARG A 270 -16.74 -5.39 27.97
CA ARG A 270 -15.72 -4.46 28.47
C ARG A 270 -14.67 -5.23 29.28
N GLY A 271 -13.47 -5.38 28.72
CA GLY A 271 -12.36 -6.15 29.32
C GLY A 271 -12.16 -7.55 28.74
N SER A 272 -12.97 -7.99 27.78
CA SER A 272 -12.80 -9.27 27.06
C SER A 272 -11.46 -9.39 26.31
N LEU A 273 -10.83 -8.25 26.02
CA LEU A 273 -9.54 -8.14 25.33
C LEU A 273 -8.37 -7.91 26.29
N ASP A 274 -8.62 -7.85 27.59
CA ASP A 274 -7.59 -7.69 28.60
C ASP A 274 -6.95 -9.06 28.87
N GLU A 275 -5.72 -9.25 28.40
CA GLU A 275 -4.95 -10.46 28.72
C GLU A 275 -4.34 -10.31 30.13
N ALA A 276 -4.57 -11.28 31.01
CA ALA A 276 -3.90 -11.34 32.29
C ALA A 276 -2.38 -11.51 32.10
N THR A 277 -1.58 -10.86 32.95
CA THR A 277 -0.11 -10.97 32.90
C THR A 277 0.46 -11.20 34.29
N ASP A 278 1.65 -11.80 34.36
CA ASP A 278 2.38 -12.03 35.62
C ASP A 278 3.04 -10.76 36.18
N LYS A 279 2.85 -9.60 35.54
CA LYS A 279 3.50 -8.35 35.94
C LYS A 279 2.69 -7.65 37.03
N VAL A 280 3.37 -7.20 38.08
CA VAL A 280 2.76 -6.48 39.21
C VAL A 280 3.01 -4.98 39.08
N CYS A 281 2.02 -4.16 39.42
CA CYS A 281 2.13 -2.71 39.40
C CYS A 281 3.06 -2.21 40.52
N GLU A 282 4.16 -1.56 40.14
CA GLU A 282 5.14 -1.00 41.09
C GLU A 282 4.58 0.12 41.99
N LYS A 283 3.43 0.73 41.62
CA LYS A 283 2.84 1.83 42.38
C LYS A 283 1.84 1.39 43.45
N CYS A 284 1.17 0.26 43.28
CA CYS A 284 0.08 -0.16 44.18
C CYS A 284 0.05 -1.66 44.48
N GLY A 285 0.96 -2.45 43.92
CA GLY A 285 1.04 -3.89 44.14
C GLY A 285 -0.06 -4.73 43.47
N LYS A 286 -1.04 -4.11 42.79
CA LYS A 286 -2.08 -4.85 42.06
C LYS A 286 -1.53 -5.45 40.74
N PRO A 287 -2.08 -6.57 40.23
CA PRO A 287 -1.68 -7.15 38.94
C PRO A 287 -1.85 -6.16 37.77
N MET A 288 -1.03 -6.31 36.74
CA MET A 288 -1.18 -5.59 35.47
C MET A 288 -1.81 -6.50 34.43
N VAL A 289 -2.62 -5.91 33.56
CA VAL A 289 -3.25 -6.58 32.40
C VAL A 289 -2.72 -5.96 31.12
N LYS A 290 -2.52 -6.78 30.11
CA LYS A 290 -2.16 -6.35 28.76
C LYS A 290 -3.43 -5.87 28.07
N LYS A 291 -3.47 -4.56 27.85
CA LYS A 291 -4.56 -3.86 27.17
C LYS A 291 -4.11 -3.38 25.81
N LEU A 292 -5.06 -3.29 24.89
CA LEU A 292 -4.81 -2.69 23.59
C LEU A 292 -5.10 -1.18 23.65
N GLY A 293 -4.08 -0.37 23.38
CA GLY A 293 -4.19 1.09 23.29
C GLY A 293 -4.04 1.58 21.86
N ARG A 294 -4.12 2.91 21.68
CA ARG A 294 -3.97 3.57 20.37
C ARG A 294 -2.68 3.17 19.63
N PHE A 295 -1.62 2.85 20.37
CA PHE A 295 -0.30 2.55 19.80
C PHE A 295 0.07 1.06 19.89
N GLY A 296 -0.94 0.19 20.03
CA GLY A 296 -0.74 -1.23 20.26
C GLY A 296 -0.83 -1.61 21.74
N PHE A 297 -0.35 -2.81 22.06
CA PHE A 297 -0.52 -3.37 23.39
C PHE A 297 0.37 -2.67 24.42
N PHE A 298 -0.18 -2.43 25.60
CA PHE A 298 0.50 -1.88 26.77
C PHE A 298 0.00 -2.57 28.03
N LEU A 299 0.81 -2.56 29.08
CA LEU A 299 0.39 -3.05 30.39
C LEU A 299 -0.29 -1.92 31.15
N ALA A 300 -1.47 -2.19 31.70
CA ALA A 300 -2.22 -1.28 32.55
C ALA A 300 -2.46 -1.92 33.93
N CYS A 301 -2.35 -1.13 34.99
CA CYS A 301 -2.70 -1.60 36.33
C CYS A 301 -4.21 -1.91 36.44
N THR A 302 -4.56 -3.05 37.02
CA THR A 302 -5.96 -3.45 37.29
C THR A 302 -6.66 -2.51 38.28
N GLY A 303 -5.91 -1.81 39.12
CA GLY A 303 -6.42 -0.79 40.05
C GLY A 303 -6.90 0.52 39.41
N PHE A 304 -7.08 0.60 38.09
CA PHE A 304 -7.66 1.78 37.45
C PHE A 304 -9.15 1.91 37.84
N PRO A 305 -9.68 3.11 38.16
CA PRO A 305 -9.10 4.44 37.96
C PRO A 305 -8.18 4.97 39.08
N GLU A 306 -8.09 4.29 40.22
CA GLU A 306 -7.32 4.71 41.40
C GLU A 306 -5.79 4.71 41.14
N CYS A 307 -5.31 3.75 40.34
CA CYS A 307 -3.91 3.65 39.92
C CYS A 307 -3.79 3.72 38.39
N ARG A 308 -3.32 4.86 37.87
CA ARG A 308 -3.15 5.12 36.42
C ARG A 308 -1.80 4.67 35.85
N ASN A 309 -1.14 3.70 36.50
CA ASN A 309 0.17 3.23 36.05
C ASN A 309 0.05 2.42 34.75
N THR A 310 0.85 2.77 33.74
CA THR A 310 0.93 2.06 32.46
C THR A 310 2.39 1.82 32.06
N LYS A 311 2.65 0.72 31.35
CA LYS A 311 3.98 0.36 30.86
C LYS A 311 3.94 -0.16 29.43
N SER A 312 5.00 0.09 28.67
CA SER A 312 5.23 -0.55 27.37
C SER A 312 5.46 -2.05 27.57
N ILE A 313 5.08 -2.87 26.59
CA ILE A 313 5.40 -4.30 26.60
C ILE A 313 6.85 -4.50 26.14
N ALA A 314 7.57 -5.32 26.87
CA ALA A 314 8.90 -5.76 26.50
C ALA A 314 8.85 -6.69 25.28
N LEU A 315 9.64 -6.37 24.27
CA LEU A 315 9.75 -7.16 23.04
C LEU A 315 10.93 -8.14 23.08
N ALA A 316 11.98 -7.83 23.84
CA ALA A 316 13.15 -8.68 24.06
C ALA A 316 13.94 -8.21 25.27
N ARG A 317 14.89 -9.02 25.78
CA ARG A 317 15.89 -8.55 26.75
C ARG A 317 16.93 -7.66 26.09
N CYS A 318 17.42 -6.65 26.80
CA CYS A 318 18.52 -5.83 26.30
C CYS A 318 19.76 -6.70 26.11
N PRO A 319 20.42 -6.65 24.95
CA PRO A 319 21.51 -7.57 24.64
C PRO A 319 22.86 -7.12 25.20
N ARG A 320 22.92 -5.96 25.87
CA ARG A 320 24.17 -5.47 26.46
C ARG A 320 24.54 -6.28 27.71
N PRO A 321 25.81 -6.72 27.87
CA PRO A 321 26.24 -7.61 28.96
C PRO A 321 25.86 -7.12 30.36
N ASP A 322 25.87 -5.80 30.58
CA ASP A 322 25.63 -5.18 31.89
C ASP A 322 24.26 -4.50 32.00
N CYS A 323 23.33 -4.81 31.09
CA CYS A 323 22.02 -4.17 31.06
C CYS A 323 20.89 -5.16 31.36
N THR A 324 20.28 -5.01 32.53
CA THR A 324 19.04 -5.71 32.93
C THR A 324 17.78 -5.11 32.29
N GLY A 325 17.93 -4.16 31.36
CA GLY A 325 16.82 -3.52 30.69
C GLY A 325 16.10 -4.43 29.70
N GLU A 326 14.91 -4.00 29.29
CA GLU A 326 14.08 -4.67 28.28
C GLU A 326 14.01 -3.76 27.05
N ILE A 327 13.96 -4.35 25.85
CA ILE A 327 13.75 -3.61 24.61
C ILE A 327 12.27 -3.29 24.46
N VAL A 328 11.98 -2.00 24.31
CA VAL A 328 10.62 -1.49 24.16
C VAL A 328 10.51 -0.65 22.90
N ALA A 329 9.32 -0.64 22.27
CA ALA A 329 9.02 0.26 21.17
C ALA A 329 9.00 1.71 21.67
N ARG A 330 9.71 2.60 20.97
CA ARG A 330 9.79 4.03 21.23
C ARG A 330 9.53 4.83 19.95
N ARG A 331 8.99 6.03 20.13
CA ARG A 331 8.89 7.06 19.08
C ARG A 331 9.38 8.39 19.63
N LYS A 332 9.87 9.26 18.73
CA LYS A 332 10.22 10.63 19.10
C LYS A 332 8.97 11.37 19.58
N ALA A 333 9.11 12.19 20.62
CA ALA A 333 8.00 12.95 21.24
C ALA A 333 7.26 13.87 20.24
N THR A 334 7.92 14.29 19.17
CA THR A 334 7.35 15.12 18.09
C THR A 334 6.46 14.35 17.12
N GLY A 335 6.33 13.02 17.26
CA GLY A 335 5.53 12.16 16.38
C GLY A 335 6.08 11.96 14.96
N LYS A 336 7.02 12.82 14.51
CA LYS A 336 7.74 12.71 13.25
C LYS A 336 9.00 11.86 13.43
N GLY A 337 8.95 10.62 12.95
CA GLY A 337 10.11 9.71 12.91
C GLY A 337 9.71 8.25 12.81
N ARG A 338 10.61 7.42 12.27
CA ARG A 338 10.44 5.97 12.25
C ARG A 338 10.41 5.45 13.69
N GLU A 339 9.52 4.48 13.95
CA GLU A 339 9.55 3.71 15.19
C GLU A 339 10.92 3.06 15.37
N PHE A 340 11.43 3.12 16.59
CA PHE A 340 12.69 2.49 16.96
C PHE A 340 12.51 1.72 18.26
N TYR A 341 13.31 0.70 18.45
CA TYR A 341 13.27 -0.16 19.62
C TYR A 341 14.52 0.12 20.44
N GLY A 342 14.33 0.62 21.64
CA GLY A 342 15.41 1.05 22.52
C GLY A 342 15.31 0.40 23.88
N CYS A 343 16.43 0.35 24.60
CA CYS A 343 16.44 -0.14 25.97
C CYS A 343 15.49 0.67 26.88
N SER A 344 14.79 0.00 27.79
CA SER A 344 13.93 0.62 28.80
C SER A 344 14.72 1.58 29.70
N ARG A 345 16.01 1.33 29.91
CA ARG A 345 16.95 2.15 30.69
C ARG A 345 17.57 3.32 29.91
N TYR A 346 17.10 3.63 28.70
CA TYR A 346 17.57 4.82 27.97
C TYR A 346 17.31 6.11 28.80
N PRO A 347 18.29 7.04 28.94
CA PRO A 347 19.55 7.13 28.21
C PRO A 347 20.76 6.40 28.83
N GLU A 348 20.64 5.75 29.99
CA GLU A 348 21.74 5.00 30.65
C GLU A 348 22.24 3.83 29.79
N CYS A 349 21.36 3.25 28.98
CA CYS A 349 21.71 2.32 27.92
C CYS A 349 21.28 2.88 26.57
N ASP A 350 22.25 3.16 25.70
CA ASP A 350 22.10 3.74 24.36
C ASP A 350 21.82 2.69 23.27
N PHE A 351 21.53 1.44 23.64
CA PHE A 351 21.16 0.44 22.64
C PHE A 351 19.84 0.82 21.95
N ILE A 352 19.91 0.95 20.62
CA ILE A 352 18.78 1.22 19.73
C ILE A 352 18.83 0.32 18.49
N THR A 353 17.68 -0.08 17.98
CA THR A 353 17.53 -0.76 16.69
C THR A 353 16.27 -0.28 15.98
N TYR A 354 16.29 -0.27 14.66
CA TYR A 354 15.11 0.02 13.82
C TYR A 354 14.42 -1.25 13.31
N TYR A 355 14.96 -2.42 13.66
CA TYR A 355 14.39 -3.71 13.35
C TYR A 355 13.60 -4.23 14.55
N LYS A 356 12.35 -4.64 14.31
CA LYS A 356 11.46 -5.13 15.36
C LYS A 356 12.01 -6.44 15.95
N PRO A 357 12.26 -6.50 17.27
CA PRO A 357 12.60 -7.75 17.94
C PRO A 357 11.48 -8.78 17.77
N THR A 358 11.89 -10.02 17.53
CA THR A 358 11.03 -11.20 17.64
C THR A 358 11.14 -11.78 19.05
N ASN A 359 10.23 -12.67 19.42
CA ASN A 359 10.29 -13.40 20.69
C ASN A 359 11.34 -14.54 20.69
N SER A 360 12.09 -14.70 19.61
CA SER A 360 13.10 -15.76 19.46
C SER A 360 14.51 -15.22 19.73
N TYR A 361 15.35 -16.05 20.36
CA TYR A 361 16.75 -15.73 20.64
C TYR A 361 17.67 -16.55 19.74
N CYS A 362 18.81 -15.97 19.39
CA CYS A 362 19.83 -16.62 18.58
C CYS A 362 20.45 -17.79 19.36
N PRO A 363 20.50 -19.01 18.80
CA PRO A 363 21.11 -20.15 19.47
C PRO A 363 22.63 -20.01 19.61
N LYS A 364 23.30 -19.21 18.76
CA LYS A 364 24.76 -19.01 18.80
C LYS A 364 25.22 -18.03 19.89
N CYS A 365 24.49 -16.93 20.06
CA CYS A 365 24.94 -15.82 20.92
C CYS A 365 23.86 -15.30 21.90
N SER A 366 22.67 -15.91 21.89
CA SER A 366 21.56 -15.59 22.79
C SER A 366 20.98 -14.18 22.67
N TRP A 367 21.42 -13.38 21.68
CA TRP A 367 20.79 -12.10 21.35
C TRP A 367 19.48 -12.33 20.60
N PHE A 368 18.51 -11.43 20.75
CA PHE A 368 17.21 -11.57 20.08
C PHE A 368 17.33 -11.52 18.54
N LEU A 369 16.45 -12.24 17.87
CA LEU A 369 16.33 -12.21 16.41
C LEU A 369 15.40 -11.08 15.99
N VAL A 370 15.62 -10.58 14.77
CA VAL A 370 14.77 -9.57 14.13
C VAL A 370 14.33 -10.04 12.76
N GLU A 371 13.15 -9.61 12.31
CA GLU A 371 12.74 -9.84 10.92
C GLU A 371 13.45 -8.85 9.98
N ARG A 372 14.05 -9.39 8.93
CA ARG A 372 14.69 -8.65 7.84
C ARG A 372 14.12 -9.11 6.52
N PHE A 373 14.19 -8.23 5.52
CA PHE A 373 13.71 -8.51 4.18
C PHE A 373 14.87 -8.44 3.18
N ASP A 374 15.02 -9.48 2.37
CA ASP A 374 15.92 -9.52 1.21
C ASP A 374 15.09 -9.78 -0.06
N LYS A 375 15.43 -9.08 -1.15
CA LYS A 375 14.75 -9.25 -2.44
C LYS A 375 14.86 -10.68 -3.01
N LYS A 376 15.91 -11.43 -2.64
CA LYS A 376 16.14 -12.81 -3.11
C LYS A 376 15.53 -13.87 -2.20
N LYS A 377 15.48 -13.63 -0.88
CA LYS A 377 15.09 -14.63 0.13
C LYS A 377 13.75 -14.34 0.81
N GLY A 378 13.11 -13.20 0.53
CA GLY A 378 11.89 -12.79 1.21
C GLY A 378 12.15 -12.32 2.65
N SER A 379 11.17 -12.50 3.53
CA SER A 379 11.32 -12.21 4.97
C SER A 379 12.08 -13.35 5.65
N TYR A 380 13.10 -13.04 6.43
CA TYR A 380 13.90 -14.00 7.20
C TYR A 380 14.21 -13.45 8.60
N LYS A 381 14.41 -14.32 9.59
CA LYS A 381 14.83 -13.89 10.94
C LYS A 381 16.35 -13.89 10.99
N ALA A 382 16.95 -12.81 11.52
CA ALA A 382 18.39 -12.64 11.62
C ALA A 382 18.79 -12.21 13.03
N CYS A 383 19.97 -12.62 13.48
CA CYS A 383 20.49 -12.12 14.75
C CYS A 383 20.80 -10.62 14.66
N ILE A 384 20.44 -9.87 15.70
CA ILE A 384 20.75 -8.43 15.77
C ILE A 384 22.20 -8.15 16.17
N ASN A 385 22.92 -9.14 16.71
CA ASN A 385 24.33 -9.02 17.06
C ASN A 385 25.17 -8.83 15.79
N PRO A 386 25.86 -7.69 15.60
CA PRO A 386 26.70 -7.45 14.42
C PRO A 386 27.83 -8.47 14.23
N ALA A 387 28.26 -9.14 15.31
CA ALA A 387 29.30 -10.16 15.30
C ALA A 387 28.76 -11.59 15.11
N CYS A 388 27.44 -11.76 14.90
CA CYS A 388 26.81 -13.06 14.71
C CYS A 388 26.21 -13.16 13.30
N ASP A 389 26.56 -14.23 12.59
CA ASP A 389 26.12 -14.52 11.23
C ASP A 389 24.85 -15.39 11.18
N TYR A 390 24.22 -15.64 12.34
CA TYR A 390 23.04 -16.52 12.40
C TYR A 390 21.86 -15.93 11.62
N LEU A 391 21.45 -16.70 10.62
CA LEU A 391 20.31 -16.48 9.74
C LEU A 391 19.38 -17.68 9.91
N HIS A 392 18.14 -17.43 10.27
CA HIS A 392 17.11 -18.47 10.33
C HIS A 392 16.39 -18.50 8.99
N SER A 393 16.52 -19.61 8.27
CA SER A 393 15.72 -19.93 7.09
C SER A 393 14.44 -20.65 7.51
N GLN A 394 13.35 -20.50 6.76
CA GLN A 394 12.06 -21.16 7.04
C GLN A 394 12.16 -22.70 7.12
N GLU A 395 13.22 -23.31 6.60
CA GLU A 395 13.48 -24.76 6.69
C GLU A 395 13.71 -25.25 8.14
N ASP A 396 14.13 -24.37 9.05
CA ASP A 396 14.42 -24.73 10.46
C ASP A 396 13.15 -24.86 11.34
N GLU A 397 11.97 -24.42 10.87
CA GLU A 397 10.71 -24.54 11.64
C GLU A 397 10.11 -25.96 11.60
N HIS A 398 10.64 -26.87 10.77
CA HIS A 398 10.13 -28.24 10.60
C HIS A 398 10.92 -29.34 11.34
N VAL A 399 11.91 -29.00 12.18
CA VAL A 399 12.80 -29.99 12.82
C VAL A 399 12.67 -30.03 14.36
N ALA A 400 11.59 -29.50 14.94
CA ALA A 400 11.38 -29.59 16.38
C ALA A 400 9.92 -29.92 16.73
N ASP A 401 9.55 -31.17 16.47
CA ASP A 401 8.59 -31.93 17.28
C ASP A 401 8.91 -33.42 17.02
N ASP A 402 9.81 -33.97 17.84
CA ASP A 402 9.94 -35.40 18.15
C ASP A 402 10.25 -35.55 19.64
#